data_AF-A0A662Z0H6-F1
#
_entry.id   AF-A0A662Z0H6-F1
#
_cell.length_a   1.000
_cell.length_b   1.000
_cell.length_c   1.000
_cell.angle_alpha   90.00
_cell.angle_beta   90.00
_cell.angle_gamma   90.00
#
_symmetry.space_group_name_H-M   'P 1'
#
loop_
_entity.id
_entity.type
_entity.pdbx_description
1 polymer ?
#
loop_
_entity_poly.entity_id
_entity_poly.type
_entity_poly.pdbx_seq_one_letter_code
_entity_poly.pdbx_strand_id
1 'polypeptide(L)'
;MDIDVKNLDDLEKYRSYTRYLKVAEEESRKVHWWKTYRQYLSQDEEKSERIDIGLPNKRAPRSKEVKERKMVMRENHENSELERATRLRTHGHLRDNDSEYVHWIVGNIPGNAVQSGEQICRYFPPFPAKGTGYHRFIFILFKQERPIDFTEDCLPSPCHSLESRTFQTFDFYRKHQDYMTPAGLAFFQSQWDDSVTHTFHHLLNMKEPVFEYDRPPVYHPPQKKYPHGEPVRYLDRYRDSQETIYGIY
;
A
#
# COMPACT_ATOMS: atom_id res chain seq x y z
N MET A 1 -22.00 -13.81 26.12
CA MET A 1 -22.02 -15.03 26.95
C MET A 1 -22.15 -14.52 28.36
N ASP A 2 -23.36 -14.50 28.86
CA ASP A 2 -23.61 -14.00 30.21
C ASP A 2 -23.23 -15.11 31.19
N ILE A 3 -22.32 -14.78 32.11
CA ILE A 3 -21.78 -15.74 33.07
C ILE A 3 -22.84 -16.00 34.14
N ASP A 4 -23.25 -17.26 34.34
CA ASP A 4 -24.15 -17.60 35.44
C ASP A 4 -23.38 -17.59 36.77
N VAL A 5 -23.57 -16.53 37.53
CA VAL A 5 -22.85 -16.27 38.79
C VAL A 5 -23.30 -17.19 39.93
N LYS A 6 -24.45 -17.88 39.80
CA LYS A 6 -24.99 -18.73 40.87
C LYS A 6 -24.22 -20.03 41.04
N ASN A 7 -23.56 -20.52 39.99
CA ASN A 7 -22.86 -21.79 40.00
C ASN A 7 -21.43 -21.66 39.45
N LEU A 8 -20.59 -20.91 40.19
CA LEU A 8 -19.22 -20.56 39.80
C LEU A 8 -18.26 -21.76 39.77
N ASP A 9 -18.49 -22.76 40.62
CA ASP A 9 -17.59 -23.91 40.76
C ASP A 9 -17.73 -24.91 39.62
N ASP A 10 -18.91 -24.97 38.99
CA ASP A 10 -19.19 -25.85 37.84
C ASP A 10 -18.79 -25.23 36.48
N LEU A 11 -18.32 -23.98 36.45
CA LEU A 11 -17.93 -23.30 35.21
C LEU A 11 -16.63 -23.84 34.61
N GLU A 12 -16.62 -24.00 33.28
CA GLU A 12 -15.41 -24.36 32.56
C GLU A 12 -14.39 -23.21 32.58
N LYS A 13 -13.35 -23.36 33.42
CA LYS A 13 -12.26 -22.38 33.55
C LYS A 13 -11.35 -22.38 32.31
N TYR A 14 -10.75 -21.24 32.00
CA TYR A 14 -9.86 -21.09 30.85
C TYR A 14 -8.65 -22.03 30.87
N ARG A 15 -8.06 -22.31 32.05
CA ARG A 15 -6.94 -23.26 32.28
C ARG A 15 -5.64 -23.01 31.50
N SER A 16 -5.64 -22.14 30.48
CA SER A 16 -4.47 -21.68 29.76
C SER A 16 -4.62 -20.22 29.34
N TYR A 17 -3.50 -19.49 29.34
CA TYR A 17 -3.47 -18.10 28.90
C TYR A 17 -3.86 -17.95 27.43
N THR A 18 -3.47 -18.90 26.56
CA THR A 18 -3.77 -18.85 25.12
C THR A 18 -5.27 -18.99 24.83
N ARG A 19 -6.00 -19.80 25.61
CA ARG A 19 -7.45 -19.92 25.46
C ARG A 19 -8.16 -18.63 25.87
N TYR A 20 -7.72 -18.02 26.96
CA TYR A 20 -8.20 -16.70 27.37
C TYR A 20 -7.90 -15.64 26.31
N LEU A 21 -6.67 -15.58 25.79
CA LEU A 21 -6.24 -14.59 24.82
C LEU A 21 -7.07 -14.63 23.53
N LYS A 22 -7.39 -15.82 23.01
CA LYS A 22 -8.26 -15.95 21.83
C LYS A 22 -9.65 -15.33 22.04
N VAL A 23 -10.26 -15.61 23.19
CA VAL A 23 -11.57 -15.04 23.53
C VAL A 23 -11.47 -13.53 23.73
N ALA A 24 -10.39 -13.05 24.36
CA ALA A 24 -10.14 -11.62 24.52
C ALA A 24 -9.91 -10.91 23.17
N GLU A 25 -9.22 -11.54 22.22
CA GLU A 25 -9.03 -11.02 20.86
C GLU A 25 -10.34 -11.01 20.05
N GLU A 26 -11.18 -12.04 20.18
CA GLU A 26 -12.50 -12.05 19.58
C GLU A 26 -13.38 -10.93 20.15
N GLU A 27 -13.33 -10.70 21.46
CA GLU A 27 -14.07 -9.62 22.12
C GLU A 27 -13.53 -8.24 21.75
N SER A 28 -12.21 -8.08 21.58
CA SER A 28 -11.59 -6.81 21.18
C SER A 28 -11.90 -6.41 19.74
N ARG A 29 -12.24 -7.38 18.87
CA ARG A 29 -12.69 -7.14 17.49
C ARG A 29 -14.15 -6.69 17.40
N LYS A 30 -14.96 -6.96 18.42
CA LYS A 30 -16.38 -6.56 18.45
C LYS A 30 -16.52 -5.05 18.60
N VAL A 31 -17.68 -4.55 18.16
CA VAL A 31 -18.05 -3.15 18.35
C VAL A 31 -18.63 -2.98 19.74
N HIS A 32 -18.10 -2.02 20.49
CA HIS A 32 -18.53 -1.70 21.85
C HIS A 32 -19.09 -0.27 21.90
N TRP A 33 -20.01 -0.02 22.84
CA TRP A 33 -20.62 1.30 23.04
C TRP A 33 -19.69 2.28 23.78
N TRP A 34 -18.71 1.78 24.54
CA TRP A 34 -17.69 2.61 25.20
C TRP A 34 -16.51 2.94 24.28
N LYS A 35 -15.66 3.88 24.71
CA LYS A 35 -14.48 4.31 23.96
C LYS A 35 -13.47 3.17 23.85
N THR A 36 -13.04 2.83 22.63
CA THR A 36 -12.05 1.78 22.37
C THR A 36 -10.81 2.34 21.68
N TYR A 37 -9.65 1.70 21.89
CA TYR A 37 -8.39 2.08 21.22
C TYR A 37 -8.53 2.13 19.69
N ARG A 38 -9.31 1.20 19.11
CA ARG A 38 -9.60 1.16 17.68
C ARG A 38 -10.27 2.44 17.19
N GLN A 39 -11.24 2.97 17.93
CA GLN A 39 -11.92 4.23 17.58
C GLN A 39 -10.97 5.43 17.55
N TYR A 40 -9.90 5.44 18.34
CA TYR A 40 -8.91 6.51 18.30
C TYR A 40 -7.97 6.41 17.08
N LEU A 41 -7.74 5.20 16.57
CA LEU A 41 -6.87 4.97 15.41
C LEU A 41 -7.61 5.09 14.08
N SER A 42 -8.84 4.60 13.99
CA SER A 42 -9.66 4.65 12.78
C SER A 42 -10.58 5.87 12.83
N GLN A 43 -10.07 7.02 12.44
CA GLN A 43 -10.92 8.18 12.14
C GLN A 43 -11.62 7.93 10.79
N ASP A 44 -12.95 7.82 10.82
CA ASP A 44 -13.88 7.98 9.70
C ASP A 44 -13.57 7.23 8.37
N GLU A 45 -13.33 5.92 8.41
CA GLU A 45 -13.62 5.09 7.22
C GLU A 45 -15.14 4.94 7.10
N GLU A 46 -15.78 5.72 6.22
CA GLU A 46 -17.17 5.50 5.84
C GLU A 46 -17.35 4.03 5.41
N LYS A 47 -18.22 3.32 6.12
CA LYS A 47 -18.52 1.89 5.91
C LYS A 47 -19.40 1.71 4.66
N SER A 48 -18.95 2.17 3.50
CA SER A 48 -19.53 1.69 2.24
C SER A 48 -18.94 0.31 1.95
N GLU A 49 -19.81 -0.64 1.60
CA GLU A 49 -19.36 -1.94 1.12
C GLU A 49 -18.60 -1.71 -0.19
N ARG A 50 -17.37 -2.23 -0.29
CA ARG A 50 -16.58 -2.11 -1.52
C ARG A 50 -17.25 -2.93 -2.61
N ILE A 51 -17.54 -2.30 -3.74
CA ILE A 51 -18.18 -2.92 -4.89
C ILE A 51 -17.13 -3.74 -5.66
N ASP A 52 -17.47 -4.98 -6.02
CA ASP A 52 -16.64 -5.81 -6.89
C ASP A 52 -16.90 -5.46 -8.37
N ILE A 53 -15.86 -4.96 -9.03
CA ILE A 53 -15.87 -4.57 -10.46
C ILE A 53 -15.15 -5.61 -11.35
N GLY A 54 -14.77 -6.77 -10.78
CA GLY A 54 -13.98 -7.80 -11.46
C GLY A 54 -14.80 -8.75 -12.34
N LEU A 55 -14.08 -9.67 -12.99
CA LEU A 55 -14.70 -10.73 -13.78
C LEU A 55 -15.50 -11.72 -12.91
N PRO A 56 -16.60 -12.30 -13.43
CA PRO A 56 -17.37 -13.29 -12.70
C PRO A 56 -16.54 -14.53 -12.38
N ASN A 57 -16.67 -15.02 -11.15
CA ASN A 57 -15.94 -16.18 -10.68
C ASN A 57 -16.49 -17.48 -11.32
N LYS A 58 -15.75 -18.06 -12.27
CA LYS A 58 -16.07 -19.37 -12.85
C LYS A 58 -15.56 -20.48 -11.93
N ARG A 59 -16.43 -21.01 -11.07
CA ARG A 59 -16.07 -22.09 -10.14
C ARG A 59 -16.42 -23.47 -10.70
N ALA A 60 -15.46 -24.39 -10.69
CA ALA A 60 -15.71 -25.82 -10.89
C ALA A 60 -16.61 -26.39 -9.77
N PRO A 61 -17.30 -27.52 -9.98
CA PRO A 61 -18.13 -28.12 -8.93
C PRO A 61 -17.31 -28.43 -7.67
N ARG A 62 -17.73 -27.85 -6.54
CA ARG A 62 -17.06 -27.94 -5.23
C ARG A 62 -16.76 -29.39 -4.81
N SER A 63 -17.61 -30.34 -5.18
CA SER A 63 -17.43 -31.75 -4.83
C SER A 63 -16.18 -32.37 -5.46
N LYS A 64 -15.91 -32.07 -6.74
CA LYS A 64 -14.70 -32.54 -7.45
C LYS A 64 -13.45 -31.87 -6.88
N GLU A 65 -13.50 -30.55 -6.72
CA GLU A 65 -12.44 -29.74 -6.12
C GLU A 65 -12.04 -30.25 -4.73
N VAL A 66 -13.02 -30.57 -3.87
CA VAL A 66 -12.77 -31.10 -2.51
C VAL A 66 -12.16 -32.49 -2.55
N LYS A 67 -12.59 -33.37 -3.46
CA LYS A 67 -12.04 -34.73 -3.59
C LYS A 67 -10.56 -34.67 -4.03
N GLU A 68 -10.26 -33.87 -5.04
CA GLU A 68 -8.90 -33.64 -5.54
C GLU A 68 -8.02 -33.03 -4.44
N ARG A 69 -8.50 -32.00 -3.73
CA ARG A 69 -7.77 -31.40 -2.61
C ARG A 69 -7.48 -32.39 -1.49
N LYS A 70 -8.42 -33.27 -1.14
CA LYS A 70 -8.20 -34.31 -0.11
C LYS A 70 -7.17 -35.34 -0.55
N MET A 71 -7.09 -35.65 -1.84
CA MET A 71 -6.08 -36.55 -2.40
C MET A 71 -4.70 -35.90 -2.33
N VAL A 72 -4.56 -34.66 -2.81
CA VAL A 72 -3.32 -33.88 -2.74
C VAL A 72 -2.86 -33.64 -1.30
N MET A 73 -3.78 -33.35 -0.37
CA MET A 73 -3.40 -33.19 1.05
C MET A 73 -2.89 -34.48 1.68
N ARG A 74 -3.42 -35.64 1.26
CA ARG A 74 -2.93 -36.94 1.72
C ARG A 74 -1.51 -37.19 1.19
N GLU A 75 -1.30 -36.99 -0.11
CA GLU A 75 0.01 -37.13 -0.76
C GLU A 75 1.05 -36.16 -0.17
N ASN A 76 0.67 -34.91 0.09
CA ASN A 76 1.54 -33.91 0.72
C ASN A 76 1.87 -34.25 2.18
N HIS A 77 0.94 -34.87 2.90
CA HIS A 77 1.19 -35.32 4.28
C HIS A 77 2.14 -36.51 4.32
N GLU A 78 2.14 -37.35 3.29
CA GLU A 78 3.08 -38.48 3.13
C GLU A 78 4.49 -38.01 2.75
N ASN A 79 4.65 -36.79 2.23
CA ASN A 79 5.94 -36.24 1.84
C ASN A 79 6.66 -35.50 3.00
N SER A 80 7.68 -36.15 3.58
CA SER A 80 8.49 -35.61 4.69
C SER A 80 9.32 -34.35 4.35
N GLU A 81 9.58 -34.06 3.07
CA GLU A 81 10.30 -32.84 2.67
C GLU A 81 9.39 -31.61 2.63
N LEU A 82 8.11 -31.81 2.28
CA LEU A 82 7.08 -30.77 2.35
C LEU A 82 6.78 -30.36 3.80
N GLU A 83 6.83 -31.30 4.75
CA GLU A 83 6.72 -31.03 6.19
C GLU A 83 7.84 -30.09 6.69
N ARG A 84 9.07 -30.28 6.20
CA ARG A 84 10.21 -29.37 6.48
C ARG A 84 10.03 -27.98 5.85
N ALA A 85 9.53 -27.89 4.62
CA ALA A 85 9.28 -26.63 3.93
C ALA A 85 8.10 -25.82 4.52
N THR A 86 7.20 -26.47 5.26
CA THR A 86 6.02 -25.83 5.88
C THR A 86 6.37 -24.96 7.10
N ARG A 87 7.63 -25.00 7.59
CA ARG A 87 8.11 -24.20 8.74
C ARG A 87 8.41 -22.73 8.43
N LEU A 88 8.27 -22.29 7.18
CA LEU A 88 8.50 -20.89 6.81
C LEU A 88 7.34 -20.35 5.95
N ARG A 89 6.56 -19.45 6.54
CA ARG A 89 5.48 -18.64 5.95
C ARG A 89 5.40 -17.32 6.71
N THR A 90 5.04 -16.12 6.22
CA THR A 90 4.91 -15.45 4.90
C THR A 90 4.46 -14.00 5.22
N HIS A 91 4.93 -13.01 4.43
CA HIS A 91 4.32 -11.72 3.99
C HIS A 91 3.79 -10.60 4.93
N GLY A 92 3.85 -9.35 4.42
CA GLY A 92 2.90 -8.26 4.73
C GLY A 92 3.35 -6.84 4.31
N HIS A 93 2.55 -6.15 3.46
CA HIS A 93 2.79 -4.85 2.80
C HIS A 93 1.88 -3.73 3.39
N LEU A 94 2.24 -2.44 3.24
CA LEU A 94 1.45 -1.27 3.69
C LEU A 94 1.57 -0.04 2.75
N ARG A 95 0.55 0.82 2.82
CA ARG A 95 -0.15 1.60 1.77
C ARG A 95 0.39 2.99 1.36
N ASP A 96 0.00 3.31 0.13
CA ASP A 96 -0.57 4.50 -0.58
C ASP A 96 -0.22 5.95 -0.20
N ASN A 97 -0.06 6.75 -1.27
CA ASN A 97 -0.25 8.20 -1.34
C ASN A 97 -0.82 8.55 -2.74
N ASP A 98 -1.76 9.50 -2.79
CA ASP A 98 -2.66 9.72 -3.93
C ASP A 98 -2.11 10.72 -4.95
N SER A 99 -1.43 10.18 -5.98
CA SER A 99 -1.35 10.72 -7.35
C SER A 99 -0.50 9.77 -8.19
N GLU A 100 -0.94 9.50 -9.42
CA GLU A 100 -0.33 8.46 -10.26
C GLU A 100 0.25 9.07 -11.55
N TYR A 101 1.37 8.50 -12.00
CA TYR A 101 1.92 8.78 -13.32
C TYR A 101 1.71 7.59 -14.24
N VAL A 102 1.32 7.87 -15.48
CA VAL A 102 1.27 6.84 -16.52
C VAL A 102 2.65 6.66 -17.15
N HIS A 103 3.15 5.45 -17.00
CA HIS A 103 4.38 4.99 -17.65
C HIS A 103 4.11 4.36 -19.00
N TRP A 104 3.01 3.61 -19.15
CA TRP A 104 2.74 2.84 -20.35
C TRP A 104 1.26 2.49 -20.47
N ILE A 105 0.67 2.70 -21.65
CA ILE A 105 -0.69 2.26 -21.96
C ILE A 105 -0.70 1.68 -23.38
N VAL A 106 -1.19 0.45 -23.50
CA VAL A 106 -1.44 -0.21 -24.78
C VAL A 106 -2.90 -0.65 -24.81
N GLY A 107 -3.63 -0.20 -25.81
CA GLY A 107 -5.03 -0.58 -26.05
C GLY A 107 -5.15 -1.64 -27.15
N ASN A 108 -6.34 -2.25 -27.23
CA ASN A 108 -6.76 -3.08 -28.37
C ASN A 108 -5.77 -4.22 -28.70
N ILE A 109 -5.25 -4.89 -27.67
CA ILE A 109 -4.26 -5.98 -27.83
C ILE A 109 -4.96 -7.24 -28.37
N PRO A 110 -4.57 -7.78 -29.54
CA PRO A 110 -5.15 -9.00 -30.07
C PRO A 110 -4.60 -10.23 -29.31
N GLY A 111 -5.41 -10.76 -28.39
CA GLY A 111 -5.06 -11.95 -27.61
C GLY A 111 -3.84 -11.72 -26.73
N ASN A 112 -2.72 -12.39 -27.05
CA ASN A 112 -1.47 -12.31 -26.29
C ASN A 112 -0.40 -11.45 -26.98
N ALA A 113 -0.69 -10.90 -28.16
CA ALA A 113 0.30 -10.20 -28.99
C ALA A 113 0.39 -8.71 -28.64
N VAL A 114 1.07 -8.40 -27.54
CA VAL A 114 1.26 -7.03 -27.01
C VAL A 114 1.85 -6.07 -28.05
N GLN A 115 2.75 -6.56 -28.92
CA GLN A 115 3.40 -5.77 -29.96
C GLN A 115 2.44 -5.26 -31.04
N SER A 116 1.33 -5.95 -31.25
CA SER A 116 0.31 -5.60 -32.25
C SER A 116 -0.78 -4.69 -31.69
N GLY A 117 -0.72 -4.33 -30.40
CA GLY A 117 -1.65 -3.41 -29.77
C GLY A 117 -1.38 -1.94 -30.14
N GLU A 118 -2.38 -1.11 -29.95
CA GLU A 118 -2.32 0.32 -30.18
C GLU A 118 -1.61 1.01 -29.01
N GLN A 119 -0.49 1.69 -29.27
CA GLN A 119 0.28 2.38 -28.23
C GLN A 119 -0.29 3.77 -27.96
N ILE A 120 -1.15 3.87 -26.95
CA ILE A 120 -1.79 5.12 -26.50
C ILE A 120 -0.77 5.99 -25.75
N CYS A 121 0.05 5.35 -24.89
CA CYS A 121 1.17 6.00 -24.21
C CYS A 121 2.41 5.13 -24.33
N ARG A 122 3.48 5.67 -24.91
CA ARG A 122 4.79 4.99 -24.99
C ARG A 122 5.39 4.78 -23.61
N TYR A 123 6.03 3.63 -23.47
CA TYR A 123 6.75 3.26 -22.26
C TYR A 123 7.74 4.35 -21.85
N PHE A 124 7.64 4.76 -20.59
CA PHE A 124 8.57 5.68 -19.96
C PHE A 124 9.19 4.98 -18.74
N PRO A 125 10.52 4.95 -18.61
CA PRO A 125 11.18 4.26 -17.51
C PRO A 125 10.73 4.84 -16.16
N PRO A 126 10.70 4.04 -15.07
CA PRO A 126 10.42 4.56 -13.74
C PRO A 126 11.52 5.53 -13.30
N PHE A 127 11.14 6.69 -12.74
CA PHE A 127 12.07 7.72 -12.27
C PHE A 127 11.76 8.13 -10.81
N PRO A 128 11.84 7.21 -9.83
CA PRO A 128 11.68 7.55 -8.42
C PRO A 128 12.73 8.59 -8.01
N ALA A 129 12.29 9.75 -7.53
CA ALA A 129 13.18 10.84 -7.16
C ALA A 129 14.06 10.46 -5.95
N LYS A 130 15.23 11.07 -5.85
CA LYS A 130 16.16 10.75 -4.77
C LYS A 130 15.59 11.21 -3.43
N GLY A 131 15.54 10.30 -2.46
CA GLY A 131 15.09 10.58 -1.09
C GLY A 131 13.58 10.52 -0.86
N THR A 132 12.77 10.13 -1.85
CA THR A 132 11.33 9.88 -1.68
C THR A 132 10.99 8.48 -1.16
N GLY A 133 11.96 7.57 -1.16
CA GLY A 133 11.80 6.19 -0.68
C GLY A 133 11.35 5.22 -1.78
N TYR A 134 10.54 4.23 -1.41
CA TYR A 134 10.06 3.19 -2.34
C TYR A 134 8.77 3.61 -3.04
N HIS A 135 8.79 3.57 -4.37
CA HIS A 135 7.64 3.80 -5.22
C HIS A 135 7.07 2.46 -5.68
N ARG A 136 5.74 2.36 -5.78
CA ARG A 136 5.05 1.18 -6.31
C ARG A 136 4.60 1.45 -7.73
N PHE A 137 4.91 0.54 -8.63
CA PHE A 137 4.49 0.57 -10.01
C PHE A 137 3.54 -0.60 -10.24
N ILE A 138 2.34 -0.30 -10.74
CA ILE A 138 1.25 -1.27 -10.85
C ILE A 138 0.94 -1.45 -12.34
N PHE A 139 0.95 -2.71 -12.78
CA PHE A 139 0.42 -3.13 -14.06
C PHE A 139 -1.01 -3.62 -13.87
N ILE A 140 -1.93 -2.96 -14.56
CA ILE A 140 -3.35 -3.31 -14.57
C ILE A 140 -3.69 -3.85 -15.94
N LEU A 141 -4.28 -5.04 -15.98
CA LEU A 141 -4.75 -5.67 -17.21
C LEU A 141 -6.27 -5.58 -17.27
N PHE A 142 -6.78 -4.84 -18.26
CA PHE A 142 -8.19 -4.78 -18.58
C PHE A 142 -8.53 -5.74 -19.71
N LYS A 143 -9.62 -6.48 -19.55
CA LYS A 143 -10.22 -7.26 -20.63
C LYS A 143 -11.25 -6.39 -21.34
N GLN A 144 -11.05 -6.19 -22.64
CA GLN A 144 -11.97 -5.47 -23.50
C GLN A 144 -12.99 -6.45 -24.11
N GLU A 145 -14.27 -6.07 -24.15
CA GLU A 145 -15.29 -6.86 -24.86
C GLU A 145 -15.36 -6.53 -26.35
N ARG A 146 -15.00 -5.29 -26.71
CA ARG A 146 -15.01 -4.74 -28.07
C ARG A 146 -13.79 -3.83 -28.26
N PRO A 147 -13.37 -3.56 -29.51
CA PRO A 147 -12.40 -2.49 -29.77
C PRO A 147 -12.92 -1.15 -29.26
N ILE A 148 -12.06 -0.40 -28.57
CA ILE A 148 -12.38 0.91 -27.99
C ILE A 148 -11.51 1.96 -28.69
N ASP A 149 -12.10 3.11 -29.00
CA ASP A 149 -11.38 4.24 -29.57
C ASP A 149 -10.76 5.08 -28.45
N PHE A 150 -9.43 5.07 -28.36
CA PHE A 150 -8.66 5.79 -27.32
C PHE A 150 -8.05 7.10 -27.82
N THR A 151 -8.67 7.74 -28.81
CA THR A 151 -8.13 8.94 -29.46
C THR A 151 -8.02 10.13 -28.51
N GLU A 152 -8.93 10.26 -27.55
CA GLU A 152 -8.95 11.35 -26.56
C GLU A 152 -7.84 11.22 -25.50
N ASP A 153 -7.48 9.99 -25.13
CA ASP A 153 -6.47 9.71 -24.10
C ASP A 153 -5.07 9.46 -24.72
N CYS A 154 -4.96 9.57 -26.06
CA CYS A 154 -3.71 9.34 -26.78
C CYS A 154 -2.72 10.48 -26.54
N LEU A 155 -1.54 10.13 -26.04
CA LEU A 155 -0.49 11.10 -25.76
C LEU A 155 0.41 11.30 -26.98
N PRO A 156 0.83 12.54 -27.27
CA PRO A 156 1.73 12.82 -28.38
C PRO A 156 3.05 12.07 -28.19
N SER A 157 3.67 11.65 -29.29
CA SER A 157 4.95 10.95 -29.23
C SER A 157 6.08 11.79 -29.80
N PRO A 158 7.19 11.98 -29.06
CA PRO A 158 7.45 11.54 -27.67
C PRO A 158 6.86 12.52 -26.62
N CYS A 159 6.20 12.00 -25.59
CA CYS A 159 5.65 12.79 -24.48
C CYS A 159 6.68 12.86 -23.33
N HIS A 160 7.35 14.00 -23.20
CA HIS A 160 8.31 14.28 -22.12
C HIS A 160 7.74 15.21 -21.03
N SER A 161 6.53 15.74 -21.21
CA SER A 161 5.88 16.57 -20.20
C SER A 161 5.25 15.71 -19.10
N LEU A 162 5.60 16.02 -17.85
CA LEU A 162 5.06 15.35 -16.67
C LEU A 162 3.57 15.66 -16.46
N GLU A 163 3.13 16.87 -16.81
CA GLU A 163 1.73 17.28 -16.67
C GLU A 163 0.82 16.40 -17.52
N SER A 164 1.19 16.19 -18.78
CA SER A 164 0.46 15.29 -19.69
C SER A 164 0.53 13.81 -19.31
N ARG A 165 1.45 13.42 -18.41
CA ARG A 165 1.54 12.04 -17.88
C ARG A 165 0.82 11.86 -16.55
N THR A 166 0.30 12.94 -15.97
CA THR A 166 -0.54 12.89 -14.77
C THR A 166 -1.81 12.15 -15.13
N PHE A 167 -2.12 11.11 -14.37
CA PHE A 167 -3.23 10.23 -14.70
C PHE A 167 -3.96 9.80 -13.45
N GLN A 168 -5.27 9.58 -13.61
CA GLN A 168 -6.12 9.01 -12.58
C GLN A 168 -6.78 7.76 -13.16
N THR A 169 -6.32 6.59 -12.69
CA THR A 169 -6.85 5.30 -13.16
C THR A 169 -8.34 5.17 -12.94
N PHE A 170 -8.85 5.74 -11.83
CA PHE A 170 -10.27 5.74 -11.51
C PHE A 170 -11.12 6.43 -12.58
N ASP A 171 -10.73 7.64 -12.99
CA ASP A 171 -11.46 8.42 -14.00
C ASP A 171 -11.37 7.76 -15.38
N PHE A 172 -10.20 7.22 -15.73
CA PHE A 172 -10.01 6.47 -16.97
C PHE A 172 -10.92 5.23 -17.05
N TYR A 173 -10.98 4.45 -15.96
CA TYR A 173 -11.86 3.29 -15.89
C TYR A 173 -13.34 3.70 -15.95
N ARG A 174 -13.72 4.78 -15.23
CA ARG A 174 -15.10 5.29 -15.21
C ARG A 174 -15.62 5.65 -16.60
N LYS A 175 -14.78 6.21 -17.48
CA LYS A 175 -15.15 6.52 -18.87
C LYS A 175 -15.44 5.27 -19.70
N HIS A 176 -14.76 4.15 -19.42
CA HIS A 176 -14.74 2.96 -20.28
C HIS A 176 -15.30 1.70 -19.59
N GLN A 177 -15.98 1.84 -18.45
CA GLN A 177 -16.46 0.73 -17.62
C GLN A 177 -17.41 -0.23 -18.35
N ASP A 178 -18.16 0.27 -19.35
CA ASP A 178 -19.15 -0.52 -20.09
C ASP A 178 -18.50 -1.55 -21.02
N TYR A 179 -17.25 -1.32 -21.44
CA TYR A 179 -16.54 -2.13 -22.43
C TYR A 179 -15.25 -2.76 -21.89
N MET A 180 -14.83 -2.40 -20.68
CA MET A 180 -13.61 -2.90 -20.04
C MET A 180 -13.89 -3.46 -18.66
N THR A 181 -13.30 -4.62 -18.36
CA THR A 181 -13.34 -5.22 -17.02
C THR A 181 -11.93 -5.50 -16.52
N PRO A 182 -11.55 -5.09 -15.30
CA PRO A 182 -10.25 -5.46 -14.73
C PRO A 182 -10.15 -6.98 -14.57
N ALA A 183 -9.08 -7.55 -15.13
CA ALA A 183 -8.86 -8.99 -15.19
C ALA A 183 -7.60 -9.43 -14.44
N GLY A 184 -6.55 -8.61 -14.44
CA GLY A 184 -5.27 -8.94 -13.82
C GLY A 184 -4.60 -7.73 -13.19
N LEU A 185 -3.78 -8.01 -12.18
CA LEU A 185 -3.00 -7.01 -11.46
C LEU A 185 -1.63 -7.61 -11.12
N ALA A 186 -0.58 -6.87 -11.41
CA ALA A 186 0.78 -7.15 -10.97
C ALA A 186 1.43 -5.85 -10.53
N PHE A 187 2.38 -5.89 -9.59
CA PHE A 187 3.08 -4.68 -9.17
C PHE A 187 4.50 -5.00 -8.74
N PHE A 188 5.35 -3.98 -8.75
CA PHE A 188 6.71 -4.05 -8.20
C PHE A 188 7.05 -2.76 -7.47
N GLN A 189 8.11 -2.80 -6.68
CA GLN A 189 8.66 -1.64 -5.98
C GLN A 189 9.98 -1.23 -6.61
N SER A 190 10.18 0.08 -6.78
CA SER A 190 11.46 0.64 -7.21
C SER A 190 11.89 1.76 -6.28
N GLN A 191 13.20 1.93 -6.17
CA GLN A 191 13.85 3.03 -5.48
C GLN A 191 14.76 3.78 -6.47
N TRP A 192 15.25 4.94 -6.06
CA TRP A 192 16.23 5.69 -6.84
C TRP A 192 17.48 4.86 -7.13
N ASP A 193 17.98 4.97 -8.36
CA ASP A 193 19.26 4.45 -8.83
C ASP A 193 19.95 5.48 -9.76
N ASP A 194 21.19 5.21 -10.17
CA ASP A 194 21.95 6.12 -11.03
C ASP A 194 21.32 6.28 -12.44
N SER A 195 20.45 5.35 -12.87
CA SER A 195 19.76 5.42 -14.17
C SER A 195 18.66 6.50 -14.18
N VAL A 196 18.11 6.82 -13.01
CA VAL A 196 17.12 7.90 -12.85
C VAL A 196 17.72 9.26 -13.20
N THR A 197 18.97 9.54 -12.79
CA THR A 197 19.66 10.79 -13.15
C THR A 197 19.78 10.95 -14.66
N HIS A 198 20.07 9.85 -15.39
CA HIS A 198 20.09 9.87 -16.85
C HIS A 198 18.71 10.21 -17.42
N THR A 199 17.64 9.65 -16.85
CA THR A 199 16.26 9.92 -17.27
C THR A 199 15.87 11.39 -17.09
N PHE A 200 16.20 12.02 -15.96
CA PHE A 200 15.89 13.44 -15.72
C PHE A 200 16.63 14.37 -16.69
N HIS A 201 17.93 14.14 -16.90
CA HIS A 201 18.75 15.04 -17.69
C HIS A 201 18.54 14.85 -19.20
N HIS A 202 18.41 13.61 -19.68
CA HIS A 202 18.34 13.33 -21.12
C HIS A 202 16.92 13.19 -21.65
N LEU A 203 16.02 12.56 -20.90
CA LEU A 203 14.63 12.35 -21.35
C LEU A 203 13.73 13.51 -20.94
N LEU A 204 13.79 13.96 -19.69
CA LEU A 204 12.93 15.05 -19.21
C LEU A 204 13.54 16.45 -19.42
N ASN A 205 14.84 16.54 -19.74
CA ASN A 205 15.59 17.79 -19.88
C ASN A 205 15.37 18.75 -18.70
N MET A 206 15.39 18.21 -17.48
CA MET A 206 15.16 18.96 -16.25
C MET A 206 16.20 18.59 -15.19
N LYS A 207 16.38 19.47 -14.21
CA LYS A 207 17.24 19.18 -13.06
C LYS A 207 16.59 18.14 -12.16
N GLU A 208 17.39 17.16 -11.73
CA GLU A 208 16.94 16.14 -10.77
C GLU A 208 16.57 16.77 -9.41
N PRO A 209 15.34 16.56 -8.93
CA PRO A 209 14.97 16.95 -7.58
C PRO A 209 15.50 15.94 -6.55
N VAL A 210 16.09 16.45 -5.47
CA VAL A 210 16.56 15.65 -4.33
C VAL A 210 15.75 16.05 -3.11
N PHE A 211 15.13 15.07 -2.48
CA PHE A 211 14.31 15.25 -1.29
C PHE A 211 15.06 14.74 -0.06
N GLU A 212 14.80 15.40 1.06
CA GLU A 212 15.23 14.95 2.37
C GLU A 212 14.02 14.95 3.29
N TYR A 213 13.94 13.94 4.17
CA TYR A 213 12.87 13.87 5.14
C TYR A 213 13.12 14.86 6.28
N ASP A 214 12.47 16.02 6.21
CA ASP A 214 12.52 17.00 7.28
C ASP A 214 11.63 16.56 8.44
N ARG A 215 12.25 16.41 9.62
CA ARG A 215 11.56 15.97 10.83
C ARG A 215 10.94 17.20 11.50
N PRO A 216 9.72 17.08 12.06
CA PRO A 216 9.14 18.20 12.79
C PRO A 216 10.11 18.63 13.90
N PRO A 217 10.27 19.95 14.12
CA PRO A 217 11.18 20.45 15.12
C PRO A 217 10.79 19.89 16.50
N VAL A 218 11.81 19.61 17.32
CA VAL A 218 11.59 19.10 18.66
C VAL A 218 10.80 20.12 19.47
N TYR A 219 9.69 19.70 20.07
CA TYR A 219 8.91 20.58 20.92
C TYR A 219 9.71 20.95 22.17
N HIS A 220 9.86 22.25 22.40
CA HIS A 220 10.39 22.81 23.64
C HIS A 220 9.30 23.64 24.33
N PRO A 221 9.05 23.44 25.64
CA PRO A 221 8.12 24.29 26.37
C PRO A 221 8.64 25.74 26.39
N PRO A 222 7.77 26.75 26.58
CA PRO A 222 8.19 28.13 26.64
C PRO A 222 9.25 28.34 27.74
N GLN A 223 10.32 29.07 27.40
CA GLN A 223 11.45 29.27 28.29
C GLN A 223 11.03 30.01 29.56
N LYS A 224 11.25 29.40 30.72
CA LYS A 224 11.09 30.04 32.03
C LYS A 224 12.31 30.89 32.37
N LYS A 225 12.07 32.09 32.92
CA LYS A 225 13.14 32.97 33.44
C LYS A 225 13.95 32.31 34.56
N TYR A 226 13.28 31.56 35.43
CA TYR A 226 13.90 30.83 36.54
C TYR A 226 13.54 29.33 36.44
N PRO A 227 14.35 28.52 35.73
CA PRO A 227 14.08 27.11 35.53
C PRO A 227 14.49 26.29 36.77
N HIS A 228 13.69 26.38 37.84
CA HIS A 228 13.94 25.66 39.08
C HIS A 228 13.91 24.13 38.86
N GLY A 229 14.95 23.44 39.32
CA GLY A 229 15.08 21.99 39.23
C GLY A 229 15.57 21.46 37.87
N GLU A 230 15.82 22.32 36.90
CA GLU A 230 16.36 21.92 35.60
C GLU A 230 17.90 21.88 35.61
N PRO A 231 18.52 20.99 34.81
CA PRO A 231 19.96 20.92 34.66
C PRO A 231 20.52 22.12 33.87
N VAL A 232 21.83 22.40 33.98
CA VAL A 232 22.49 23.51 33.27
C VAL A 232 22.29 23.49 31.75
N ARG A 233 22.23 22.27 31.16
CA ARG A 233 21.95 22.06 29.73
C ARG A 233 20.56 22.54 29.27
N TYR A 234 19.69 22.93 30.19
CA TYR A 234 18.41 23.56 29.88
C TYR A 234 18.59 24.79 29.00
N LEU A 235 19.62 25.62 29.27
CA LEU A 235 19.88 26.83 28.48
C LEU A 235 20.30 26.51 27.04
N ASP A 236 20.90 25.35 26.80
CA ASP A 236 21.32 24.92 25.47
C ASP A 236 20.12 24.56 24.57
N ARG A 237 18.97 24.18 25.15
CA ARG A 237 17.73 23.91 24.37
C ARG A 237 17.19 25.13 23.65
N TYR A 238 17.51 26.32 24.15
CA TYR A 238 17.04 27.60 23.63
C TYR A 238 18.19 28.43 23.02
N ARG A 239 19.35 27.80 22.81
CA ARG A 239 20.51 28.46 22.20
C ARG A 239 20.54 28.13 20.72
N ASP A 240 20.52 29.16 19.88
CA ASP A 240 20.50 28.99 18.42
C ASP A 240 21.87 28.57 17.85
N SER A 241 22.97 29.09 18.40
CA SER A 241 24.33 28.83 17.93
C SER A 241 25.23 28.25 19.02
N GLN A 242 26.23 27.45 18.62
CA GLN A 242 27.25 26.93 19.54
C GLN A 242 28.44 27.89 19.70
N GLU A 243 28.52 28.93 18.88
CA GLU A 243 29.60 29.90 18.89
C GLU A 243 29.50 30.86 20.08
N THR A 244 30.66 31.32 20.57
CA THR A 244 30.72 32.33 21.64
C THR A 244 30.32 33.70 21.13
N ILE A 245 29.39 34.36 21.83
CA ILE A 245 28.89 35.69 21.48
C ILE A 245 29.50 36.72 22.43
N TYR A 246 30.16 37.74 21.89
CA TYR A 246 30.81 38.82 22.66
C TYR A 246 29.96 40.11 22.76
N GLY A 247 28.88 40.21 21.99
CA GLY A 247 27.95 41.34 22.05
C GLY A 247 28.57 42.63 21.52
N ILE A 248 28.77 43.61 22.41
CA ILE A 248 29.37 44.93 22.09
C ILE A 248 30.90 44.94 22.22
N TYR A 249 31.50 43.83 22.64
CA TYR A 249 32.94 43.66 22.82
C TYR A 249 33.59 42.95 21.64
#